data_AF-A0A4Q6XS26-F1
#
_entry.id   AF-A0A4Q6XS26-F1
#
_cell.length_a   1.000
_cell.length_b   1.000
_cell.length_c   1.000
_cell.angle_alpha   90.00
_cell.angle_beta   90.00
_cell.angle_gamma   90.00
#
_symmetry.space_group_name_H-M   'P 1'
#
loop_
_entity.id
_entity.type
_entity.pdbx_description
1 polymer ?
#
loop_
_entity_poly.entity_id
_entity_poly.type
_entity_poly.pdbx_seq_one_letter_code
_entity_poly.pdbx_strand_id
1 'polypeptide(L)'
;MNHLTVGVHLHADVAAEIDALGARLGLSRSRTAAIAIVWGLGLLKAGQGVDPVRLVGHIEYIHAALDLLVEREHPDIHARLDDIAVERLERHHG
;
A
#
# COMPACT_ATOMS: atom_id res chain seq x y z
N MET A 1 12.86 21.72 24.38
CA MET A 1 13.01 20.70 23.32
C MET A 1 13.79 21.32 22.17
N ASN A 2 14.77 20.62 21.62
CA ASN A 2 15.56 21.13 20.50
C ASN A 2 14.80 20.88 19.18
N HIS A 3 14.63 21.91 18.35
CA HIS A 3 13.98 21.78 17.04
C HIS A 3 15.04 21.84 15.93
N LEU A 4 14.99 20.88 15.00
CA LEU A 4 15.84 20.87 13.81
C LEU A 4 14.97 21.16 12.58
N THR A 5 15.54 21.88 11.61
CA THR A 5 14.89 22.12 10.32
C THR A 5 15.35 21.04 9.32
N VAL A 6 14.39 20.44 8.61
CA VAL A 6 14.64 19.44 7.58
C VAL A 6 13.97 19.91 6.28
N GLY A 7 14.72 19.93 5.18
CA GLY A 7 14.19 20.14 3.84
C GLY A 7 13.85 18.82 3.17
N VAL A 8 12.72 18.76 2.46
CA VAL A 8 12.29 17.58 1.69
C VAL A 8 11.81 18.00 0.30
N HIS A 9 12.03 17.14 -0.69
CA HIS A 9 11.43 17.28 -2.01
C HIS A 9 10.16 16.43 -2.05
N LEU A 10 9.04 17.07 -2.41
CA LEU A 10 7.73 16.44 -2.55
C LEU A 10 7.21 16.69 -3.96
N HIS A 11 6.37 15.79 -4.45
CA HIS A 11 5.58 16.07 -5.65
C HIS A 11 4.59 17.22 -5.35
N ALA A 12 4.23 17.98 -6.39
CA ALA A 12 3.48 19.23 -6.22
C ALA A 12 2.06 19.00 -5.67
N ASP A 13 1.44 17.88 -6.01
CA ASP A 13 0.13 17.45 -5.49
C ASP A 13 0.17 17.18 -3.98
N VAL A 14 1.17 16.46 -3.48
CA VAL A 14 1.35 16.14 -2.06
C VAL A 14 1.56 17.44 -1.27
N ALA A 15 2.34 18.38 -1.82
CA ALA A 15 2.52 19.69 -1.21
C ALA A 15 1.19 20.47 -1.13
N ALA A 16 0.38 20.42 -2.19
CA ALA A 16 -0.95 21.04 -2.21
C ALA A 16 -1.93 20.38 -1.23
N GLU A 17 -1.88 19.06 -1.06
CA GLU A 17 -2.70 18.33 -0.07
C GLU A 17 -2.32 18.73 1.36
N ILE A 18 -1.03 18.87 1.67
CA ILE A 18 -0.56 19.34 2.97
C ILE A 18 -1.09 20.76 3.26
N ASP A 19 -1.09 21.63 2.25
CA ASP A 19 -1.60 23.00 2.38
C ASP A 19 -3.11 23.03 2.61
N ALA A 20 -3.87 22.26 1.82
CA ALA A 20 -5.32 22.15 1.98
C ALA A 20 -5.69 21.59 3.36
N LEU A 21 -4.96 20.57 3.82
CA LEU A 21 -5.15 19.99 5.15
C LEU A 21 -4.82 21.00 6.26
N GLY A 22 -3.72 21.75 6.12
CA GLY A 22 -3.34 22.80 7.05
C GLY A 22 -4.40 23.88 7.16
N ALA A 23 -4.91 24.38 6.03
CA ALA A 23 -5.99 25.36 5.99
C ALA A 23 -7.25 24.85 6.69
N ARG A 24 -7.65 23.60 6.43
CA ARG A 24 -8.83 22.97 7.05
C ARG A 24 -8.69 22.82 8.57
N LEU A 25 -7.49 22.55 9.07
CA LEU A 25 -7.21 22.34 10.49
C LEU A 25 -6.74 23.59 11.25
N GLY A 26 -6.58 24.73 10.57
CA GLY A 26 -6.03 25.95 11.16
C GLY A 26 -4.56 25.83 11.56
N LEU A 27 -3.78 25.01 10.86
CA LEU A 27 -2.37 24.73 11.14
C LEU A 27 -1.45 25.29 10.05
N SER A 28 -0.22 25.63 10.41
CA SER A 28 0.81 25.97 9.43
C SER A 28 1.23 24.76 8.60
N ARG A 29 1.68 24.98 7.36
CA ARG A 29 2.27 23.94 6.49
C ARG A 29 3.28 23.08 7.23
N SER A 30 4.21 23.71 7.95
CA SER A 30 5.28 23.04 8.70
C SER A 30 4.73 22.18 9.85
N ARG A 31 3.67 22.63 10.53
CA ARG A 31 3.04 21.84 11.60
C ARG A 31 2.27 20.65 11.03
N THR A 32 1.54 20.85 9.94
CA THR A 32 0.83 19.77 9.23
C THR A 32 1.79 18.72 8.72
N ALA A 33 2.88 19.13 8.06
CA ALA A 33 3.94 18.23 7.59
C ALA A 33 4.60 17.47 8.75
N ALA A 34 4.90 18.16 9.86
CA ALA A 34 5.49 17.51 11.04
C ALA A 34 4.57 16.44 11.64
N ILE A 35 3.26 16.69 11.71
CA ILE A 35 2.28 15.69 12.18
C ILE A 35 2.28 14.49 11.24
N ALA A 36 2.16 14.70 9.92
CA ALA A 36 2.18 13.63 8.94
C ALA A 36 3.46 12.77 9.03
N ILE A 37 4.63 13.40 9.18
CA ILE A 37 5.92 12.72 9.35
C ILE A 37 5.95 11.89 10.65
N VAL A 38 5.48 12.44 11.77
CA VAL A 38 5.47 11.72 13.06
C VAL A 38 4.58 10.47 12.98
N TRP A 39 3.39 10.60 12.39
CA TRP A 39 2.50 9.47 12.17
C TRP A 39 3.09 8.44 11.22
N GLY A 40 3.60 8.89 10.07
CA GLY A 40 4.26 8.03 9.09
C GLY A 40 5.45 7.27 9.69
N LEU A 41 6.28 7.94 10.51
CA LEU A 41 7.40 7.30 11.20
C LEU A 41 6.92 6.20 12.16
N GLY A 42 5.81 6.41 12.85
CA GLY A 42 5.18 5.40 13.70
C GLY A 42 4.78 4.14 12.93
N LEU A 43 4.11 4.33 11.79
CA LEU A 43 3.71 3.24 10.89
C LEU A 43 4.92 2.48 10.33
N LEU A 44 5.95 3.21 9.88
CA LEU A 44 7.19 2.63 9.38
C LEU A 44 7.89 1.79 10.46
N LYS A 45 7.95 2.28 11.71
CA LYS A 45 8.50 1.53 12.85
C LYS A 45 7.70 0.27 13.19
N ALA A 46 6.38 0.32 12.99
CA ALA A 46 5.51 -0.84 13.16
C ALA A 46 5.61 -1.85 11.98
N GLY A 47 6.53 -1.63 11.03
CA GLY A 47 6.67 -2.47 9.84
C GLY A 47 5.56 -2.28 8.80
N GLN A 48 4.71 -1.26 8.96
CA GLN A 48 3.62 -0.92 8.03
C GLN A 48 4.08 0.00 6.88
N GLY A 49 5.38 0.05 6.61
CA GLY A 49 5.86 0.54 5.32
C GLY A 49 5.50 -0.49 4.25
N VAL A 50 4.79 -0.06 3.21
CA VAL A 50 4.61 -0.91 2.03
C VAL A 50 5.96 -0.97 1.34
N ASP A 51 6.77 -1.98 1.70
CA ASP A 51 7.86 -2.43 0.85
C ASP A 51 7.20 -3.18 -0.32
N PRO A 52 7.16 -2.59 -1.53
CA PRO A 52 6.46 -3.19 -2.65
C PRO A 52 7.05 -4.55 -3.02
N VAL A 53 8.35 -4.75 -2.78
CA VAL A 53 9.03 -6.03 -3.05
C VAL A 53 8.57 -7.09 -2.05
N ARG A 54 8.47 -6.75 -0.76
CA ARG A 54 7.89 -7.66 0.24
C ARG A 54 6.42 -7.95 0.01
N LEU A 55 5.64 -6.94 -0.39
CA LEU A 55 4.22 -7.12 -0.69
C LEU A 55 4.03 -8.06 -1.87
N VAL A 56 4.70 -7.79 -3.00
CA VAL A 56 4.69 -8.68 -4.17
C VAL A 56 5.18 -10.08 -3.77
N GLY A 57 6.27 -10.19 -3.02
CA GLY A 57 6.76 -11.48 -2.54
C GLY A 57 5.76 -12.26 -1.69
N HIS A 58 4.95 -11.58 -0.88
CA HIS A 58 3.89 -12.22 -0.08
C HIS A 58 2.71 -12.66 -0.94
N ILE A 59 2.34 -11.87 -1.96
CA ILE A 59 1.31 -12.23 -2.94
C ILE A 59 1.75 -13.47 -3.73
N GLU A 60 2.98 -13.47 -4.26
CA GLU A 60 3.53 -14.63 -5.00
C GLU A 60 3.62 -15.88 -4.13
N TYR A 61 4.02 -15.72 -2.86
CA TYR A 61 4.01 -16.84 -1.91
C TYR A 61 2.61 -17.42 -1.72
N ILE A 62 1.59 -16.57 -1.55
CA ILE A 62 0.20 -17.01 -1.40
C ILE A 62 -0.28 -17.70 -2.67
N HIS A 63 0.00 -17.15 -3.85
CA HIS A 63 -0.34 -17.78 -5.13
C HIS A 63 0.30 -19.16 -5.25
N ALA A 64 1.60 -19.29 -4.99
CA ALA A 64 2.29 -20.58 -5.06
C ALA A 64 1.75 -21.60 -4.04
N ALA A 65 1.44 -21.18 -2.81
CA ALA A 65 0.88 -22.05 -1.80
C ALA A 65 -0.53 -22.54 -2.17
N LEU A 66 -1.36 -21.66 -2.74
CA LEU A 66 -2.69 -22.01 -3.23
C LEU A 66 -2.63 -22.91 -4.46
N ASP A 67 -1.69 -22.65 -5.38
CA ASP A 67 -1.48 -23.46 -6.58
C ASP A 67 -1.18 -24.92 -6.22
N LEU A 68 -0.22 -25.14 -5.31
CA LEU A 68 0.11 -26.46 -4.78
C LEU A 68 -1.06 -27.14 -4.06
N LEU A 69 -1.89 -26.36 -3.35
CA LEU A 69 -3.05 -26.89 -2.62
C LEU A 69 -4.14 -27.33 -3.59
N VAL A 70 -4.42 -26.54 -4.64
CA VAL A 70 -5.42 -26.87 -5.66
C VAL A 70 -4.93 -28.02 -6.53
N GLU A 71 -3.66 -28.07 -6.92
CA GLU A 71 -3.09 -29.22 -7.64
C GLU A 71 -3.28 -30.52 -6.84
N ARG A 72 -3.08 -30.46 -5.51
CA ARG A 72 -3.24 -31.62 -4.64
C ARG A 72 -4.71 -32.04 -4.46
N GLU A 73 -5.62 -31.09 -4.23
CA GLU A 73 -7.00 -31.38 -3.80
C GLU A 73 -8.00 -31.42 -4.95
N HIS A 74 -7.74 -30.66 -6.02
CA HIS A 74 -8.61 -30.51 -7.18
C HIS A 74 -7.77 -30.46 -8.48
N PRO A 75 -7.05 -31.53 -8.83
CA PRO A 75 -6.18 -31.55 -10.02
C PRO A 75 -6.94 -31.37 -11.33
N ASP A 76 -8.24 -31.67 -11.35
CA ASP A 76 -9.13 -31.52 -12.51
C ASP A 76 -9.43 -30.06 -12.86
N ILE A 77 -9.41 -29.16 -11.87
CA ILE A 77 -9.64 -27.72 -12.08
C ILE A 77 -8.34 -26.92 -12.10
N HIS A 78 -7.24 -27.48 -11.56
CA HIS A 78 -5.94 -26.81 -11.45
C HIS A 78 -5.49 -26.21 -12.79
N ALA A 79 -5.55 -26.99 -13.87
CA ALA A 79 -5.17 -26.57 -15.22
C ALA A 79 -6.05 -25.44 -15.82
N ARG A 80 -7.17 -25.10 -15.18
CA ARG A 80 -8.13 -24.08 -15.65
C ARG A 80 -8.29 -22.92 -14.66
N LEU A 81 -7.49 -22.86 -13.60
CA LEU A 81 -7.60 -21.82 -12.58
C LEU A 81 -7.54 -20.41 -13.17
N ASP A 82 -6.62 -20.19 -14.10
CA ASP A 82 -6.45 -18.89 -14.77
C ASP A 82 -7.69 -18.53 -15.60
N ASP A 83 -8.23 -19.46 -16.39
CA ASP A 83 -9.45 -19.26 -17.17
C ASP A 83 -10.63 -18.92 -16.25
N ILE A 84 -10.79 -19.64 -15.14
CA ILE A 84 -11.85 -19.40 -14.15
C ILE A 84 -11.70 -18.01 -13.51
N ALA A 85 -10.46 -17.59 -13.24
CA ALA A 85 -10.19 -16.27 -12.67
C ALA A 85 -10.57 -15.15 -13.65
N VAL A 86 -10.19 -15.29 -14.93
CA VAL A 86 -10.57 -14.35 -15.99
C VAL A 86 -12.08 -14.31 -16.19
N GLU A 87 -12.76 -15.46 -16.28
CA GLU A 87 -14.23 -15.54 -16.41
C GLU A 87 -14.95 -14.83 -15.25
N ARG A 88 -14.42 -14.95 -14.03
CA ARG A 88 -15.00 -14.27 -12.85
C ARG A 88 -14.77 -12.77 -12.88
N LEU A 89 -13.59 -12.32 -13.30
CA LEU A 89 -13.29 -10.91 -13.44
C LEU A 89 -14.25 -10.25 -14.43
N GLU A 90 -14.43 -10.85 -15.61
CA GLU A 90 -15.37 -10.38 -16.62
C GLU A 90 -16.82 -10.37 -16.09
N ARG A 91 -17.22 -11.42 -15.38
CA ARG A 91 -18.60 -11.54 -14.87
C ARG A 91 -18.96 -10.51 -13.78
N HIS A 92 -17.99 -10.08 -12.97
CA HIS A 92 -18.26 -9.27 -11.78
C HIS A 92 -17.74 -7.83 -11.87
N HIS A 93 -16.78 -7.57 -12.76
CA HIS A 93 -16.08 -6.30 -12.86
C HIS A 93 -15.86 -5.82 -14.31
N GLY A 94 -16.26 -6.63 -15.31
CA GLY A 94 -16.19 -6.31 -16.74
C GLY A 94 -17.46 -5.68 -17.29
#